data_AF-A0A960AZU1-F1
#
_entry.id   AF-A0A960AZU1-F1
#
_cell.length_a   1.000
_cell.length_b   1.000
_cell.length_c   1.000
_cell.angle_alpha   90.00
_cell.angle_beta   90.00
_cell.angle_gamma   90.00
#
_symmetry.space_group_name_H-M   'P 1'
#
loop_
_entity.id
_entity.type
_entity.pdbx_description
1 polymer ?
#
loop_
_entity_poly.entity_id
_entity_poly.type
_entity_poly.pdbx_seq_one_letter_code
_entity_poly.pdbx_strand_id
1 'polypeptide(L)'
;MDVYLDSAPENLVPELALKAERVLSDRWNGWVRPLATAAAVGAFLDAWRANDPNGIWGYVSEVGDTLVCSRSDDDWPAEEFPRAGTTIDGRALYDLTGWTWIAGPEV
;
A
#
# COMPACT_ATOMS: atom_id res chain seq x y z
N MET A 1 -11.37 -3.08 2.57
CA MET A 1 -11.59 -3.03 1.11
C MET A 1 -10.32 -3.50 0.43
N ASP A 2 -10.44 -4.31 -0.61
CA ASP A 2 -9.28 -4.77 -1.37
C ASP A 2 -8.97 -3.78 -2.50
N VAL A 3 -7.73 -3.33 -2.55
CA VAL A 3 -7.17 -2.53 -3.65
C VAL A 3 -5.88 -3.16 -4.12
N TYR A 4 -5.57 -2.97 -5.39
CA TYR A 4 -4.51 -3.71 -6.07
C TYR A 4 -3.53 -2.74 -6.71
N LEU A 5 -2.28 -3.15 -6.89
CA LEU A 5 -1.39 -2.46 -7.81
C LEU A 5 -1.82 -2.79 -9.25
N ASP A 6 -1.88 -1.78 -10.10
CA ASP A 6 -1.95 -1.95 -11.54
C ASP A 6 -0.70 -2.70 -12.00
N SER A 7 -0.89 -3.99 -12.24
CA SER A 7 0.17 -4.97 -12.46
C SER A 7 -0.36 -6.09 -13.37
N ALA A 8 0.47 -7.10 -13.63
CA ALA A 8 0.07 -8.21 -14.49
C ALA A 8 -1.23 -8.87 -13.98
N PRO A 9 -2.17 -9.29 -14.85
CA PRO A 9 -3.48 -9.80 -14.45
C PRO A 9 -3.45 -10.94 -13.43
N GLU A 10 -2.43 -11.80 -13.48
CA GLU A 10 -2.20 -12.87 -12.52
C GLU A 10 -1.95 -12.40 -11.08
N ASN A 11 -1.54 -11.13 -10.90
CA ASN A 11 -1.32 -10.54 -9.58
C ASN A 11 -2.60 -9.90 -9.00
N LEU A 12 -3.70 -9.85 -9.75
CA LEU A 12 -4.99 -9.31 -9.28
C LEU A 12 -5.76 -10.34 -8.45
N VAL A 13 -5.10 -10.90 -7.43
CA VAL A 13 -5.62 -11.93 -6.54
C VAL A 13 -5.72 -11.42 -5.09
N PRO A 14 -6.71 -11.85 -4.29
CA PRO A 14 -6.95 -11.33 -2.94
C PRO A 14 -5.75 -11.39 -2.00
N GLU A 15 -4.83 -12.33 -2.22
CA GLU A 15 -3.60 -12.54 -1.46
C GLU A 15 -2.56 -11.42 -1.68
N LEU A 16 -2.59 -10.76 -2.85
CA LEU A 16 -1.71 -9.64 -3.20
C LEU A 16 -2.39 -8.28 -3.08
N ALA A 17 -3.66 -8.27 -2.66
CA ALA A 17 -4.41 -7.05 -2.44
C ALA A 17 -3.99 -6.36 -1.14
N LEU A 18 -3.89 -5.04 -1.18
CA LEU A 18 -3.82 -4.23 0.03
C LEU A 18 -5.21 -4.22 0.69
N LYS A 19 -5.24 -4.57 1.99
CA LYS A 19 -6.43 -4.44 2.83
C LYS A 19 -6.57 -2.99 3.30
N ALA A 20 -7.11 -2.12 2.44
CA ALA A 20 -7.37 -0.73 2.76
C ALA A 20 -8.53 -0.59 3.75
N GLU A 21 -8.40 0.34 4.70
CA GLU A 21 -9.48 0.74 5.60
C GLU A 21 -10.58 1.47 4.81
N ARG A 22 -10.16 2.39 3.95
CA ARG A 22 -11.04 3.14 3.04
C ARG A 22 -10.27 3.63 1.82
N VAL A 23 -11.00 4.03 0.79
CA VAL A 23 -10.47 4.71 -0.39
C VAL A 23 -11.07 6.11 -0.43
N LEU A 24 -10.23 7.13 -0.64
CA LEU A 24 -10.71 8.50 -0.77
C LEU A 24 -11.55 8.67 -2.05
N SER A 25 -12.50 9.60 -2.04
CA SER A 25 -13.35 9.89 -3.20
C SER A 25 -12.56 10.44 -4.39
N ASP A 26 -11.51 11.21 -4.11
CA ASP A 26 -10.65 11.80 -5.12
C ASP A 26 -9.63 10.78 -5.65
N ARG A 27 -9.19 10.99 -6.88
CA ARG A 27 -8.16 10.19 -7.55
C ARG A 27 -6.85 10.96 -7.65
N TRP A 28 -5.74 10.24 -7.72
CA TRP A 28 -4.42 10.81 -8.00
C TRP A 28 -3.93 10.29 -9.35
N ASN A 29 -3.79 11.18 -10.34
CA ASN A 29 -3.44 10.81 -11.71
C ASN A 29 -4.32 9.67 -12.31
N GLY A 30 -5.60 9.62 -11.91
CA GLY A 30 -6.53 8.57 -12.32
C GLY A 30 -6.57 7.32 -11.41
N TRP A 31 -5.54 7.11 -10.59
CA TRP A 31 -5.45 6.00 -9.63
C TRP A 31 -6.26 6.25 -8.36
N VAL A 32 -6.68 5.17 -7.70
CA VAL A 32 -7.37 5.28 -6.42
C VAL A 32 -6.40 5.69 -5.31
N ARG A 33 -6.93 6.26 -4.23
CA ARG A 33 -6.14 6.76 -3.10
C ARG A 33 -6.51 5.99 -1.82
N PRO A 34 -5.89 4.84 -1.55
CA PRO A 34 -6.24 4.03 -0.39
C PRO A 34 -5.60 4.57 0.90
N LEU A 35 -6.36 4.51 1.98
CA LEU A 35 -5.84 4.68 3.33
C LEU A 35 -5.74 3.32 4.01
N ALA A 36 -4.58 3.01 4.58
CA ALA A 36 -4.34 1.76 5.29
C ALA A 36 -3.50 1.97 6.54
N THR A 37 -3.54 0.98 7.44
CA THR A 37 -2.67 0.93 8.62
C THR A 37 -1.29 0.40 8.25
N ALA A 38 -0.26 0.74 9.03
CA ALA A 38 1.09 0.18 8.83
C ALA A 38 1.08 -1.36 8.79
N ALA A 39 0.29 -2.01 9.64
CA ALA A 39 0.16 -3.47 9.65
C ALA A 39 -0.40 -4.04 8.33
N ALA A 40 -1.41 -3.38 7.74
CA ALA A 40 -1.96 -3.78 6.46
C ALA A 40 -0.94 -3.61 5.32
N VAL A 41 -0.16 -2.53 5.33
CA VAL A 41 0.90 -2.30 4.32
C VAL A 41 2.04 -3.29 4.51
N GLY A 42 2.43 -3.60 5.75
CA GLY A 42 3.43 -4.62 6.04
C GLY A 42 3.05 -6.00 5.50
N ALA A 43 1.82 -6.45 5.78
CA ALA A 43 1.31 -7.72 5.25
C ALA A 43 1.25 -7.75 3.71
N PHE A 44 0.89 -6.62 3.09
CA PHE A 44 0.92 -6.45 1.65
C PHE A 44 2.34 -6.60 1.09
N LEU A 45 3.34 -5.92 1.66
CA LEU A 45 4.73 -6.04 1.22
C LEU A 45 5.31 -7.44 1.45
N ASP A 46 4.92 -8.11 2.52
CA ASP A 46 5.32 -9.50 2.79
C ASP A 46 4.81 -10.43 1.68
N ALA A 47 3.56 -10.26 1.26
CA ALA A 47 2.96 -11.06 0.19
C ALA A 47 3.66 -10.79 -1.16
N TRP A 48 3.96 -9.53 -1.49
CA TRP A 48 4.66 -9.18 -2.72
C TRP A 48 6.11 -9.67 -2.75
N ARG A 49 6.83 -9.64 -1.63
CA ARG A 49 8.17 -10.26 -1.52
C ARG A 49 8.16 -11.76 -1.76
N ALA A 50 7.11 -12.44 -1.31
CA ALA A 50 6.96 -13.88 -1.53
C ALA A 50 6.59 -14.21 -2.98
N ASN A 51 5.76 -13.38 -3.62
CA ASN A 51 5.28 -13.57 -4.99
C ASN A 51 6.31 -13.16 -6.05
N ASP A 52 7.05 -12.08 -5.81
CA ASP A 52 8.07 -11.53 -6.69
C ASP A 52 9.41 -11.38 -5.93
N PRO A 53 10.17 -12.48 -5.77
CA PRO A 53 11.43 -12.48 -5.01
C PRO A 53 12.54 -11.63 -5.65
N ASN A 54 12.39 -11.28 -6.93
CA ASN A 54 13.34 -10.44 -7.66
C ASN A 54 12.93 -8.96 -7.65
N GLY A 55 11.72 -8.65 -7.15
CA GLY A 55 11.25 -7.29 -6.99
C GLY A 55 11.96 -6.56 -5.85
N ILE A 56 11.93 -5.23 -5.90
CA ILE A 56 12.65 -4.37 -4.94
C ILE A 56 11.86 -4.09 -3.65
N TRP A 57 10.94 -4.99 -3.30
CA TRP A 57 9.98 -4.81 -2.21
C TRP A 57 10.69 -4.80 -0.85
N GLY A 58 10.51 -3.73 -0.07
CA GLY A 58 11.11 -3.60 1.26
C GLY A 58 10.13 -3.85 2.40
N TYR A 59 10.29 -3.07 3.47
CA TYR A 59 9.53 -3.18 4.71
C TYR A 59 8.92 -1.83 5.08
N VAL A 60 7.92 -1.85 5.95
CA VAL A 60 7.36 -0.63 6.52
C VAL A 60 7.94 -0.30 7.88
N SER A 61 8.04 0.99 8.19
CA SER A 61 8.36 1.49 9.52
C SER A 61 7.62 2.80 9.77
N GLU A 62 7.06 2.97 10.97
CA GLU A 62 6.42 4.21 11.38
C GLU A 62 7.49 5.15 11.99
N VAL A 63 7.66 6.33 11.40
CA VAL A 63 8.59 7.37 11.86
C VAL A 63 7.80 8.66 12.07
N GLY A 64 7.42 8.92 13.32
CA GLY A 64 6.53 10.05 13.64
C GLY A 64 5.17 9.88 12.97
N ASP A 65 4.74 10.90 12.21
CA ASP A 65 3.49 10.87 11.44
C ASP A 65 3.69 10.40 9.98
N THR A 66 4.79 9.69 9.69
CA THR A 66 5.11 9.16 8.36
C THR A 66 5.25 7.65 8.41
N LEU A 67 4.66 6.96 7.43
CA LEU A 67 4.97 5.57 7.13
C LEU A 67 6.07 5.55 6.08
N VAL A 68 7.22 4.99 6.43
CA VAL A 68 8.36 4.81 5.52
C VAL A 68 8.31 3.39 4.98
N CYS A 69 8.21 3.26 3.66
CA CYS A 69 8.32 2.00 2.93
C CYS A 69 9.70 1.93 2.30
N SER A 70 10.58 1.09 2.83
CA SER A 70 11.89 0.87 2.23
C SER A 70 11.78 0.12 0.90
N ARG A 71 12.88 0.13 0.15
CA ARG A 71 13.10 -0.72 -1.02
C ARG A 71 14.29 -1.63 -0.70
N SER A 72 14.35 -2.80 -1.31
CA SER A 72 15.52 -3.68 -1.17
C SER A 72 16.68 -3.29 -2.11
N ASP A 73 16.43 -2.36 -3.02
CA ASP A 73 17.42 -1.73 -3.88
C ASP A 73 17.78 -0.34 -3.32
N ASP A 74 19.07 -0.14 -3.04
CA ASP A 74 19.61 1.08 -2.42
C ASP A 74 19.68 2.27 -3.39
N ASP A 75 19.51 2.03 -4.70
CA ASP A 75 19.55 3.07 -5.73
C ASP A 75 18.29 3.96 -5.74
N TRP A 76 17.23 3.56 -5.03
CA TRP A 76 15.98 4.30 -4.94
C TRP A 76 15.65 4.69 -3.50
N PRO A 77 15.25 5.96 -3.25
CA PRO A 77 14.86 6.37 -1.92
C PRO A 77 13.65 5.58 -1.43
N ALA A 78 13.53 5.47 -0.10
CA ALA A 78 12.32 4.96 0.52
C ALA A 78 11.12 5.84 0.13
N GLU A 79 9.96 5.20 0.00
CA GLU A 79 8.69 5.90 -0.21
C GLU A 79 8.15 6.35 1.14
N GLU A 80 7.62 7.56 1.20
CA GLU A 80 7.10 8.16 2.42
C GLU A 80 5.62 8.50 2.26
N PHE A 81 4.80 7.99 3.18
CA PHE A 81 3.36 8.21 3.19
C PHE A 81 2.93 8.95 4.45
N PRO A 82 2.32 10.14 4.33
CA PRO A 82 1.90 10.90 5.48
C PRO A 82 0.69 10.26 6.17
N ARG A 83 0.62 10.40 7.49
CA ARG A 83 -0.55 10.06 8.27
C ARG A 83 -1.72 10.95 7.85
N ALA A 84 -2.85 10.32 7.52
CA ALA A 84 -4.08 10.95 7.08
C ALA A 84 -5.24 10.75 8.08
N GLY A 85 -4.98 10.12 9.22
CA GLY A 85 -5.92 10.04 10.34
C GLY A 85 -5.68 8.83 11.22
N THR A 86 -6.77 8.36 11.82
CA THR A 86 -6.78 7.15 12.65
C THR A 86 -8.03 6.31 12.38
N THR A 87 -7.90 5.01 12.60
CA THR A 87 -9.03 4.10 12.77
C THR A 87 -9.78 4.40 14.07
N ILE A 88 -10.94 3.78 14.25
CA ILE A 88 -11.74 3.92 15.48
C ILE A 88 -11.04 3.39 16.74
N ASP A 89 -10.15 2.41 16.57
CA ASP A 89 -9.32 1.84 17.65
C ASP A 89 -7.97 2.56 17.83
N GLY A 90 -7.77 3.69 17.15
CA GLY A 90 -6.64 4.59 17.37
C GLY A 90 -5.36 4.28 16.60
N ARG A 91 -5.36 3.27 15.70
CA ARG A 91 -4.23 2.99 14.81
C ARG A 91 -4.10 4.07 13.75
N ALA A 92 -2.86 4.44 13.39
CA ALA A 92 -2.62 5.41 12.35
C ALA A 92 -3.09 4.89 10.98
N LEU A 93 -3.64 5.81 10.17
CA LEU A 93 -3.97 5.58 8.77
C LEU A 93 -3.05 6.45 7.92
N TYR A 94 -2.47 5.85 6.88
CA TYR A 94 -1.54 6.50 5.98
C TYR A 94 -2.14 6.61 4.58
N ASP A 95 -1.96 7.77 3.95
CA ASP A 95 -2.38 7.98 2.56
C ASP A 95 -1.32 7.43 1.61
N LEU A 96 -1.63 6.30 0.96
CA LEU A 96 -0.71 5.61 0.05
C LEU A 96 -0.76 6.17 -1.38
N THR A 97 -1.27 7.39 -1.54
CA THR A 97 -1.19 8.13 -2.80
C THR A 97 0.26 8.19 -3.29
N GLY A 98 0.47 7.87 -4.57
CA GLY A 98 1.80 7.83 -5.18
C GLY A 98 2.06 6.55 -5.97
N TRP A 99 1.42 5.45 -5.57
CA TRP A 99 1.44 4.20 -6.35
C TRP A 99 0.22 4.07 -7.26
N THR A 100 0.34 3.19 -8.26
CA THR A 100 -0.68 2.94 -9.28
C THR A 100 -1.76 2.00 -8.75
N TRP A 101 -2.60 2.50 -7.84
CA TRP A 101 -3.65 1.68 -7.23
C TRP A 101 -4.93 1.60 -8.10
N ILE A 102 -5.51 0.41 -8.17
CA ILE A 102 -6.83 0.15 -8.74
C ILE A 102 -7.78 -0.46 -7.70
N ALA A 103 -9.07 -0.18 -7.87
CA ALA A 103 -10.09 -0.91 -7.13
C ALA A 103 -10.12 -2.37 -7.61
N GLY A 104 -10.43 -3.30 -6.72
CA GLY A 104 -10.65 -4.69 -7.11
C GLY A 104 -11.77 -4.84 -8.14
N PRO A 105 -11.75 -5.93 -8.92
CA PRO A 105 -12.92 -6.29 -9.71
C PRO A 105 -14.13 -6.40 -8.78
N GLU A 106 -15.26 -5.80 -9.16
CA GLU A 106 -16.52 -6.03 -8.47
C GLU A 106 -16.83 -7.53 -8.55
N VAL A 107 -16.96 -8.18 -7.39
CA VAL A 107 -17.44 -9.56 -7.27
C VAL A 107 -18.95 -9.62 -7.31
#